data_AF-A0A935A076-F1
#
_entry.id   AF-A0A935A076-F1
#
_cell.length_a   1.000
_cell.length_b   1.000
_cell.length_c   1.000
_cell.angle_alpha   90.00
_cell.angle_beta   90.00
_cell.angle_gamma   90.00
#
_symmetry.space_group_name_H-M   'P 1'
#
loop_
_entity.id
_entity.type
_entity.pdbx_description
1 polymer ?
#
loop_
_entity_poly.entity_id
_entity_poly.type
_entity_poly.pdbx_seq_one_letter_code
_entity_poly.pdbx_strand_id
1 'polypeptide(L)'
;MKKTNILSLFTLLIFSLACQTLFPEPAPPRDGTVILSCANTLKAIRELQPIDLPQGLNETGIKQGDEFDVNEYFSVLPNLSMTDGYTLDYVFYGDSLGGFPVLAARPADLPPYGTRADIPDPDLEKYWKYLEVKDTEQGYFDFVAFTSAAAQFYLVWHANYYDSEIVCDQNAVDVIVAERQTGRSGMEFDNNQMRQIETMNNIEPLVKLTDTTVTVEIVTFTKWGGFFRKTYTISRAFPHEIMDVQGENIVPYDCGILF
;
A
#
# COMPACT_ATOMS: atom_id res chain seq x y z
N MET A 1 -65.60 -37.68 1.80
CA MET A 1 -64.14 -37.51 1.95
C MET A 1 -63.65 -36.57 0.86
N LYS A 2 -63.29 -35.32 1.20
CA LYS A 2 -62.69 -34.35 0.26
C LYS A 2 -61.17 -34.51 0.31
N LYS A 3 -60.54 -34.90 -0.79
CA LYS A 3 -59.07 -34.90 -0.95
C LYS A 3 -58.64 -33.46 -1.22
N THR A 4 -58.01 -32.84 -0.24
CA THR A 4 -57.41 -31.52 -0.36
C THR A 4 -56.14 -31.64 -1.19
N ASN A 5 -56.05 -30.92 -2.30
CA ASN A 5 -54.89 -30.86 -3.19
C ASN A 5 -53.73 -30.14 -2.49
N ILE A 6 -52.85 -30.89 -1.82
CA ILE A 6 -51.64 -30.40 -1.16
C ILE A 6 -50.49 -30.15 -2.17
N LEU A 7 -50.64 -30.57 -3.42
CA LEU A 7 -49.54 -30.60 -4.41
C LEU A 7 -49.19 -29.22 -5.03
N SER A 8 -50.05 -28.21 -4.93
CA SER A 8 -49.80 -26.89 -5.56
C SER A 8 -49.00 -25.90 -4.71
N LEU A 9 -48.82 -26.12 -3.40
CA LEU A 9 -48.07 -25.19 -2.55
C LEU A 9 -46.54 -25.39 -2.62
N PHE A 10 -46.08 -26.60 -2.93
CA PHE A 10 -44.64 -26.90 -2.96
C PHE A 10 -43.93 -26.31 -4.19
N THR A 11 -44.62 -26.19 -5.32
CA THR A 11 -44.03 -25.67 -6.57
C THR A 11 -43.76 -24.16 -6.52
N LEU A 12 -44.58 -23.39 -5.78
CA LEU A 12 -44.35 -21.95 -5.60
C LEU A 12 -43.16 -21.64 -4.67
N LEU A 13 -42.91 -22.48 -3.67
CA LEU A 13 -41.80 -22.28 -2.74
C LEU A 13 -40.44 -22.48 -3.44
N ILE A 14 -40.33 -23.51 -4.30
CA ILE A 14 -39.09 -23.84 -5.02
C ILE A 14 -38.72 -22.76 -6.05
N PHE A 15 -39.69 -22.13 -6.72
CA PHE A 15 -39.43 -21.01 -7.62
C PHE A 15 -38.97 -19.73 -6.90
N SER A 16 -39.44 -19.49 -5.67
CA SER A 16 -39.03 -18.30 -4.89
C SER A 16 -37.57 -18.39 -4.38
N LEU A 17 -37.12 -19.58 -3.98
CA LEU A 17 -35.72 -19.83 -3.58
C LEU A 17 -34.76 -19.76 -4.77
N ALA A 18 -35.15 -20.29 -5.94
CA ALA A 18 -34.32 -20.25 -7.14
C ALA A 18 -34.03 -18.82 -7.63
N CYS A 19 -35.00 -17.90 -7.52
CA CYS A 19 -34.79 -16.50 -7.90
C CYS A 19 -33.81 -15.75 -6.98
N GLN A 20 -33.81 -16.04 -5.67
CA GLN A 20 -32.86 -15.41 -4.74
C GLN A 20 -31.42 -15.93 -4.90
N THR A 21 -31.26 -17.19 -5.34
CA THR A 21 -29.92 -17.75 -5.64
C THR A 21 -29.37 -17.30 -7.00
N LEU A 22 -30.23 -16.95 -7.95
CA LEU A 22 -29.82 -16.55 -9.31
C LEU A 22 -29.54 -15.04 -9.42
N PHE A 23 -30.08 -14.23 -8.49
CA PHE A 23 -29.87 -12.80 -8.43
C PHE A 23 -29.60 -12.39 -6.97
N PRO A 24 -28.40 -12.69 -6.45
CA PRO A 24 -28.00 -12.15 -5.16
C PRO A 24 -28.15 -10.62 -5.20
N GLU A 25 -28.72 -10.03 -4.14
CA GLU A 25 -28.74 -8.57 -4.02
C GLU A 25 -27.30 -8.06 -4.12
N PRO A 26 -27.07 -6.96 -4.88
CA PRO A 26 -25.76 -6.32 -4.89
C PRO A 26 -25.34 -6.06 -3.45
N ALA A 27 -24.07 -6.34 -3.13
CA ALA A 27 -23.53 -5.99 -1.84
C ALA A 27 -23.83 -4.50 -1.55
N PRO A 28 -24.23 -4.15 -0.31
CA PRO A 28 -24.50 -2.76 0.01
C PRO A 28 -23.28 -1.90 -0.34
N PRO A 29 -23.48 -0.67 -0.83
CA PRO A 29 -22.38 0.23 -1.16
C PRO A 29 -21.46 0.38 0.05
N ARG A 30 -20.14 0.29 -0.17
CA ARG A 30 -19.15 0.59 0.86
C ARG A 30 -19.29 2.07 1.26
N ASP A 31 -19.20 2.34 2.55
CA ASP A 31 -19.28 3.70 3.10
C ASP A 31 -17.94 4.41 2.93
N GLY A 32 -17.83 5.25 1.90
CA GLY A 32 -16.64 6.01 1.55
C GLY A 32 -16.51 6.20 0.03
N THR A 33 -15.41 6.80 -0.39
CA THR A 33 -15.07 7.03 -1.80
C THR A 33 -14.03 6.02 -2.25
N VAL A 34 -14.33 5.30 -3.32
CA VAL A 34 -13.38 4.38 -3.97
C VAL A 34 -12.37 5.18 -4.78
N ILE A 35 -11.08 4.90 -4.61
CA ILE A 35 -9.99 5.61 -5.31
C ILE A 35 -9.65 4.92 -6.62
N LEU A 36 -10.29 5.37 -7.70
CA LEU A 36 -10.11 4.80 -9.05
C LEU A 36 -8.74 5.10 -9.68
N SER A 37 -8.01 6.08 -9.14
CA SER A 37 -6.69 6.49 -9.61
C SER A 37 -5.55 5.62 -9.07
N CYS A 38 -5.82 4.70 -8.13
CA CYS A 38 -4.82 3.93 -7.39
C CYS A 38 -3.72 3.34 -8.29
N ALA A 39 -4.11 2.61 -9.34
CA ALA A 39 -3.16 1.94 -10.22
C ALA A 39 -2.24 2.94 -10.94
N ASN A 40 -2.79 4.07 -11.39
CA ASN A 40 -2.02 5.11 -12.06
C ASN A 40 -1.07 5.81 -11.08
N THR A 41 -1.53 6.10 -9.86
CA THR A 41 -0.71 6.71 -8.80
C THR A 41 0.49 5.82 -8.45
N LEU A 42 0.25 4.53 -8.17
CA LEU A 42 1.34 3.60 -7.83
C LEU A 42 2.30 3.36 -8.98
N LYS A 43 1.78 3.28 -10.21
CA LYS A 43 2.61 3.17 -11.40
C LYS A 43 3.52 4.39 -11.52
N ALA A 44 2.99 5.61 -11.36
CA ALA A 44 3.79 6.83 -11.45
C ALA A 44 4.88 6.90 -10.36
N ILE A 45 4.58 6.48 -9.12
CA ILE A 45 5.59 6.37 -8.05
C ILE A 45 6.70 5.38 -8.47
N ARG A 46 6.34 4.20 -8.97
CA ARG A 46 7.30 3.16 -9.39
C ARG A 46 8.15 3.60 -10.58
N GLU A 47 7.58 4.34 -11.52
CA GLU A 47 8.31 4.85 -12.70
C GLU A 47 9.36 5.91 -12.33
N LEU A 48 9.20 6.62 -11.21
CA LEU A 48 10.23 7.52 -10.67
C LEU A 48 11.35 6.76 -9.95
N GLN A 49 11.05 5.61 -9.34
CA GLN A 49 12.01 4.90 -8.51
C GLN A 49 13.11 4.26 -9.36
N PRO A 50 14.39 4.49 -9.04
CA PRO A 50 15.49 3.85 -9.73
C PRO A 50 15.51 2.35 -9.43
N ILE A 51 15.82 1.56 -10.46
CA ILE A 51 15.98 0.11 -10.34
C ILE A 51 17.33 -0.25 -9.71
N ASP A 52 18.40 0.42 -10.16
CA ASP A 52 19.77 0.09 -9.78
C ASP A 52 20.31 1.09 -8.75
N LEU A 53 20.92 0.57 -7.68
CA LEU A 53 21.68 1.38 -6.72
C LEU A 53 23.00 1.86 -7.34
N PRO A 54 23.26 3.18 -7.43
CA PRO A 54 24.52 3.69 -7.96
C PRO A 54 25.73 3.16 -7.18
N GLN A 55 26.78 2.77 -7.91
CA GLN A 55 27.97 2.14 -7.32
C GLN A 55 28.63 3.02 -6.25
N GLY A 56 28.74 4.33 -6.50
CA GLY A 56 29.31 5.28 -5.53
C GLY A 56 28.53 5.33 -4.21
N LEU A 57 27.19 5.31 -4.29
CA LEU A 57 26.33 5.26 -3.11
C LEU A 57 26.47 3.91 -2.39
N ASN A 58 26.55 2.79 -3.13
CA ASN A 58 26.74 1.45 -2.54
C ASN A 58 28.09 1.31 -1.81
N GLU A 59 29.16 1.86 -2.37
CA GLU A 59 30.52 1.73 -1.82
C GLU A 59 30.77 2.66 -0.63
N THR A 60 30.18 3.86 -0.65
CA THR A 60 30.49 4.92 0.33
C THR A 60 29.38 5.19 1.33
N GLY A 61 28.14 4.82 1.02
CA GLY A 61 26.95 5.22 1.77
C GLY A 61 26.60 6.71 1.65
N ILE A 62 27.32 7.47 0.81
CA ILE A 62 27.18 8.93 0.69
C ILE A 62 26.79 9.27 -0.75
N LYS A 63 25.78 10.13 -0.91
CA LYS A 63 25.32 10.63 -2.20
C LYS A 63 26.41 11.46 -2.90
N GLN A 64 26.61 11.24 -4.19
CA GLN A 64 27.57 11.90 -5.08
C GLN A 64 26.94 12.98 -5.96
N GLY A 65 25.60 13.06 -6.01
CA GLY A 65 24.82 14.11 -6.67
C GLY A 65 24.11 13.67 -7.96
N ASP A 66 24.25 12.43 -8.39
CA ASP A 66 23.53 11.83 -9.52
C ASP A 66 22.48 10.79 -9.08
N GLU A 67 22.30 10.61 -7.77
CA GLU A 67 21.28 9.73 -7.21
C GLU A 67 19.87 10.33 -7.32
N PHE A 68 18.87 9.46 -7.09
CA PHE A 68 17.46 9.82 -7.15
C PHE A 68 17.09 11.01 -6.26
N ASP A 69 16.36 11.99 -6.80
CA ASP A 69 15.78 13.10 -6.03
C ASP A 69 14.39 12.71 -5.53
N VAL A 70 14.28 12.47 -4.23
CA VAL A 70 13.02 12.10 -3.57
C VAL A 70 11.96 13.20 -3.63
N ASN A 71 12.32 14.46 -3.94
CA ASN A 71 11.33 15.52 -4.14
C ASN A 71 10.55 15.35 -5.45
N GLU A 72 11.03 14.54 -6.40
CA GLU A 72 10.28 14.22 -7.62
C GLU A 72 8.95 13.53 -7.33
N TYR A 73 8.79 12.86 -6.18
CA TYR A 73 7.52 12.27 -5.78
C TYR A 73 6.36 13.28 -5.76
N PHE A 74 6.62 14.54 -5.40
CA PHE A 74 5.58 15.57 -5.37
C PHE A 74 5.09 15.97 -6.77
N SER A 75 5.82 15.62 -7.83
CA SER A 75 5.36 15.82 -9.21
C SER A 75 4.27 14.83 -9.64
N VAL A 76 4.26 13.63 -9.04
CA VAL A 76 3.27 12.57 -9.32
C VAL A 76 2.24 12.41 -8.21
N LEU A 77 2.45 13.05 -7.06
CA LEU A 77 1.54 13.14 -5.92
C LEU A 77 1.19 14.60 -5.62
N PRO A 78 0.43 15.28 -6.51
CA PRO A 78 0.17 16.72 -6.41
C PRO A 78 -0.70 17.13 -5.22
N ASN A 79 -1.25 16.17 -4.48
CA ASN A 79 -2.00 16.42 -3.23
C ASN A 79 -1.10 16.38 -1.99
N LEU A 80 0.21 16.15 -2.17
CA LEU A 80 1.21 16.17 -1.12
C LEU A 80 2.23 17.27 -1.39
N SER A 81 2.73 17.87 -0.31
CA SER A 81 3.88 18.76 -0.32
C SER A 81 4.58 18.70 1.03
N MET A 82 5.83 19.12 1.10
CA MET A 82 6.45 19.39 2.40
C MET A 82 5.89 20.67 3.00
N THR A 83 5.80 20.75 4.33
CA THR A 83 5.52 21.99 5.06
C THR A 83 6.54 23.07 4.68
N ASP A 84 6.09 24.33 4.61
CA ASP A 84 6.93 25.47 4.28
C ASP A 84 8.21 25.51 5.12
N GLY A 85 9.35 25.69 4.45
CA GLY A 85 10.67 25.69 5.07
C GLY A 85 11.32 24.31 5.18
N TYR A 86 10.64 23.24 4.76
CA TYR A 86 11.20 21.89 4.69
C TYR A 86 11.21 21.35 3.26
N THR A 87 12.13 20.42 3.02
CA THR A 87 12.25 19.60 1.81
C THR A 87 12.45 18.15 2.23
N LEU A 88 12.09 17.21 1.35
CA LEU A 88 12.33 15.80 1.60
C LEU A 88 13.78 15.48 1.24
N ASP A 89 14.44 14.70 2.09
CA ASP A 89 15.77 14.19 1.85
C ASP A 89 15.83 12.71 2.27
N TYR A 90 16.95 12.05 1.96
CA TYR A 90 17.22 10.71 2.44
C TYR A 90 18.71 10.48 2.64
N VAL A 91 19.05 9.53 3.48
CA VAL A 91 20.41 8.99 3.59
C VAL A 91 20.37 7.50 3.27
N PHE A 92 21.42 6.97 2.69
CA PHE A 92 21.52 5.53 2.46
C PHE A 92 22.14 4.88 3.70
N TYR A 93 21.42 3.96 4.32
CA TYR A 93 21.95 3.10 5.36
C TYR A 93 22.32 1.76 4.75
N GLY A 94 23.60 1.40 4.80
CA GLY A 94 24.10 0.11 4.33
C GLY A 94 25.00 -0.56 5.37
N ASP A 95 24.80 -1.85 5.60
CA ASP A 95 25.63 -2.69 6.45
C ASP A 95 25.78 -4.11 5.86
N SER A 96 26.36 -5.03 6.63
CA SER A 96 26.54 -6.42 6.18
C SER A 96 25.23 -7.19 6.01
N LEU A 97 24.09 -6.69 6.49
CA LEU A 97 22.77 -7.29 6.40
C LEU A 97 21.92 -6.73 5.26
N GLY A 98 22.30 -5.59 4.68
CA GLY A 98 21.65 -5.05 3.49
C GLY A 98 21.79 -3.54 3.42
N GLY A 99 20.93 -2.91 2.63
CA GLY A 99 20.91 -1.46 2.53
C GLY A 99 19.56 -0.91 2.10
N PHE A 100 19.20 0.24 2.64
CA PHE A 100 17.93 0.91 2.38
C PHE A 100 18.05 2.43 2.60
N PRO A 101 17.21 3.22 1.90
CA PRO A 101 17.12 4.64 2.17
C PRO A 101 16.36 4.89 3.48
N VAL A 102 16.84 5.86 4.26
CA VAL A 102 16.14 6.44 5.40
C VAL A 102 15.70 7.84 4.99
N LEU A 103 14.41 8.01 4.77
CA LEU A 103 13.81 9.31 4.46
C LEU A 103 13.80 10.21 5.70
N ALA A 104 14.01 11.51 5.50
CA ALA A 104 13.94 12.51 6.55
C ALA A 104 13.44 13.85 6.00
N ALA A 105 12.74 14.61 6.84
CA ALA A 105 12.51 16.03 6.59
C ALA A 105 13.81 16.80 6.82
N ARG A 106 14.12 17.75 5.93
CA ARG A 106 15.28 18.61 6.05
C ARG A 106 14.86 20.08 5.96
N PRO A 107 15.29 20.97 6.88
CA PRO A 107 15.15 22.40 6.68
C PRO A 107 15.76 22.82 5.33
N ALA A 108 15.01 23.54 4.52
CA ALA A 108 15.35 23.81 3.12
C ALA A 108 16.64 24.66 2.96
N ASP A 109 17.06 25.36 4.00
CA ASP A 109 18.27 26.19 4.05
C ASP A 109 19.54 25.42 4.47
N LEU A 110 19.41 24.17 4.91
CA LEU A 110 20.53 23.30 5.24
C LEU A 110 21.00 22.50 4.01
N PRO A 111 22.30 22.15 3.91
CA PRO A 111 22.77 21.24 2.87
C PRO A 111 22.15 19.82 3.05
N PRO A 112 22.02 19.02 1.98
CA PRO A 112 21.59 17.63 2.07
C PRO A 112 22.37 16.81 3.10
N TYR A 113 21.68 15.91 3.80
CA TYR A 113 22.33 15.01 4.75
C TYR A 113 23.23 14.03 4.00
N GLY A 114 24.46 13.84 4.49
CA GLY A 114 25.40 12.85 3.95
C GLY A 114 25.15 11.47 4.52
N THR A 115 25.00 11.39 5.83
CA THR A 115 24.81 10.16 6.61
C THR A 115 23.72 10.34 7.65
N ARG A 116 23.23 9.24 8.23
CA ARG A 116 22.22 9.29 9.30
C ARG A 116 22.68 10.07 10.54
N ALA A 117 23.99 10.12 10.80
CA ALA A 117 24.56 10.89 11.91
C ALA A 117 24.46 12.41 11.70
N ASP A 118 24.25 12.86 10.45
CA ASP A 118 24.09 14.28 10.11
C ASP A 118 22.66 14.77 10.34
N ILE A 119 21.71 13.88 10.62
CA ILE A 119 20.33 14.24 10.96
C ILE A 119 20.32 14.75 12.41
N PRO A 120 20.11 16.07 12.63
CA PRO A 120 20.33 16.69 13.94
C PRO A 120 19.28 16.32 14.99
N ASP A 121 18.09 15.91 14.52
CA ASP A 121 16.98 15.48 15.37
C ASP A 121 16.35 14.22 14.76
N PRO A 122 16.33 13.08 15.47
CA PRO A 122 15.72 11.84 14.98
C PRO A 122 14.22 11.97 14.70
N ASP A 123 13.51 12.97 15.25
CA ASP A 123 12.12 13.24 14.87
C ASP A 123 11.97 13.72 13.42
N LEU A 124 13.05 14.14 12.76
CA LEU A 124 13.04 14.46 11.33
C LEU A 124 12.93 13.21 10.43
N GLU A 125 13.33 12.03 10.92
CA GLU A 125 13.06 10.76 10.23
C GLU A 125 11.57 10.42 10.22
N LYS A 126 10.77 11.05 11.09
CA LYS A 126 9.30 11.03 11.01
C LYS A 126 8.83 12.06 9.97
N TYR A 127 9.40 11.99 8.77
CA TYR A 127 9.21 12.95 7.67
C TYR A 127 7.72 13.17 7.35
N TRP A 128 6.88 12.16 7.56
CA TRP A 128 5.43 12.25 7.35
C TRP A 128 4.75 13.30 8.22
N LYS A 129 5.35 13.70 9.36
CA LYS A 129 4.87 14.81 10.18
C LYS A 129 5.06 16.19 9.55
N TYR A 130 5.83 16.26 8.46
CA TYR A 130 6.13 17.46 7.70
C TYR A 130 5.51 17.39 6.30
N LEU A 131 4.59 16.45 6.06
CA LEU A 131 3.81 16.37 4.84
C LEU A 131 2.49 17.11 5.04
N GLU A 132 2.26 18.12 4.22
CA GLU A 132 0.96 18.72 4.02
C GLU A 132 0.15 17.83 3.10
N VAL A 133 -1.08 17.54 3.51
CA VAL A 133 -2.02 16.72 2.74
C VAL A 133 -3.18 17.59 2.33
N LYS A 134 -3.49 17.63 1.03
CA LYS A 134 -4.73 18.25 0.57
C LYS A 134 -5.91 17.49 1.17
N ASP A 135 -6.78 18.19 1.89
CA ASP A 135 -7.92 17.62 2.61
C ASP A 135 -9.03 17.13 1.66
N THR A 136 -8.75 16.02 0.98
CA THR A 136 -9.62 15.29 0.06
C THR A 136 -9.35 13.79 0.18
N GLU A 137 -10.27 12.96 -0.28
CA GLU A 137 -10.12 11.51 -0.33
C GLU A 137 -8.85 11.08 -1.06
N GLN A 138 -8.57 11.70 -2.21
CA GLN A 138 -7.36 11.44 -2.98
C GLN A 138 -6.10 11.84 -2.21
N GLY A 139 -6.10 12.98 -1.50
CA GLY A 139 -4.92 13.42 -0.75
C GLY A 139 -4.54 12.46 0.36
N TYR A 140 -5.51 11.94 1.12
CA TYR A 140 -5.24 10.95 2.16
C TYR A 140 -4.85 9.57 1.59
N PHE A 141 -5.37 9.18 0.42
CA PHE A 141 -4.83 8.02 -0.28
C PHE A 141 -3.38 8.25 -0.71
N ASP A 142 -3.07 9.39 -1.32
CA ASP A 142 -1.72 9.74 -1.75
C ASP A 142 -0.74 9.70 -0.56
N PHE A 143 -1.17 10.17 0.63
CA PHE A 143 -0.39 10.11 1.86
C PHE A 143 -0.07 8.66 2.29
N VAL A 144 -1.06 7.76 2.26
CA VAL A 144 -0.85 6.34 2.58
C VAL A 144 -0.02 5.64 1.50
N ALA A 145 -0.23 5.96 0.22
CA ALA A 145 0.56 5.42 -0.89
C ALA A 145 2.02 5.86 -0.77
N PHE A 146 2.26 7.14 -0.46
CA PHE A 146 3.58 7.70 -0.25
C PHE A 146 4.30 7.05 0.93
N THR A 147 3.67 7.02 2.10
CA THR A 147 4.28 6.42 3.30
C THR A 147 4.51 4.91 3.17
N SER A 148 3.76 4.24 2.29
CA SER A 148 3.97 2.82 1.99
C SER A 148 5.09 2.59 0.97
N ALA A 149 5.20 3.43 -0.07
CA ALA A 149 6.05 3.15 -1.24
C ALA A 149 7.36 3.95 -1.28
N ALA A 150 7.41 5.15 -0.69
CA ALA A 150 8.49 6.12 -0.94
C ALA A 150 9.87 5.65 -0.45
N ALA A 151 9.95 4.74 0.52
CA ALA A 151 11.21 4.21 1.05
C ALA A 151 11.62 2.86 0.42
N GLN A 152 11.00 2.44 -0.68
CA GLN A 152 11.25 1.14 -1.32
C GLN A 152 12.21 1.19 -2.52
N PHE A 153 12.92 2.30 -2.74
CA PHE A 153 14.01 2.37 -3.73
C PHE A 153 15.33 1.91 -3.09
N TYR A 154 16.30 1.47 -3.90
CA TYR A 154 17.64 1.06 -3.43
C TYR A 154 17.65 -0.02 -2.33
N LEU A 155 16.64 -0.89 -2.26
CA LEU A 155 16.63 -2.00 -1.31
C LEU A 155 17.65 -3.08 -1.71
N VAL A 156 18.60 -3.38 -0.82
CA VAL A 156 19.66 -4.38 -1.03
C VAL A 156 19.55 -5.51 -0.01
N TRP A 157 19.69 -6.75 -0.50
CA TRP A 157 19.72 -7.98 0.30
C TRP A 157 18.52 -8.10 1.26
N HIS A 158 18.72 -8.20 2.58
CA HIS A 158 17.60 -8.33 3.52
C HIS A 158 16.69 -7.10 3.57
N ALA A 159 17.11 -5.94 3.06
CA ALA A 159 16.19 -4.80 2.98
C ALA A 159 14.97 -5.07 2.07
N ASN A 160 15.04 -6.09 1.21
CA ASN A 160 13.89 -6.55 0.43
C ASN A 160 12.73 -7.10 1.30
N TYR A 161 12.94 -7.30 2.61
CA TYR A 161 11.84 -7.55 3.57
C TYR A 161 10.84 -6.41 3.68
N TYR A 162 11.27 -5.20 3.33
CA TYR A 162 10.38 -4.04 3.30
C TYR A 162 9.52 -3.97 2.05
N ASP A 163 9.55 -4.98 1.17
CA ASP A 163 8.72 -4.99 -0.01
C ASP A 163 7.23 -5.06 0.37
N SER A 164 6.49 -4.04 -0.06
CA SER A 164 5.05 -3.99 0.12
C SER A 164 4.40 -3.27 -1.05
N GLU A 165 3.52 -3.96 -1.74
CA GLU A 165 2.77 -3.43 -2.86
C GLU A 165 1.34 -3.13 -2.41
N ILE A 166 0.83 -1.94 -2.70
CA ILE A 166 -0.61 -1.68 -2.60
C ILE A 166 -1.30 -2.32 -3.82
N VAL A 167 -2.34 -3.10 -3.59
CA VAL A 167 -3.11 -3.83 -4.59
C VAL A 167 -4.37 -3.03 -4.91
N CYS A 168 -4.45 -2.49 -6.12
CA CYS A 168 -5.49 -1.54 -6.50
C CYS A 168 -6.78 -2.18 -7.04
N ASP A 169 -6.68 -3.37 -7.63
CA ASP A 169 -7.78 -4.04 -8.32
C ASP A 169 -7.47 -5.53 -8.53
N GLN A 170 -8.41 -6.25 -9.13
CA GLN A 170 -8.25 -7.66 -9.47
C GLN A 170 -7.10 -7.90 -10.48
N ASN A 171 -6.85 -6.95 -11.39
CA ASN A 171 -5.76 -7.10 -12.35
C ASN A 171 -4.39 -7.11 -11.65
N ALA A 172 -4.20 -6.28 -10.62
CA ALA A 172 -2.99 -6.32 -9.79
C ALA A 172 -2.84 -7.69 -9.06
N VAL A 173 -3.94 -8.25 -8.55
CA VAL A 173 -3.94 -9.60 -7.96
C VAL A 173 -3.50 -10.65 -8.99
N ASP A 174 -4.06 -10.60 -10.20
CA ASP A 174 -3.75 -11.57 -11.26
C ASP A 174 -2.28 -11.51 -11.68
N VAL A 175 -1.69 -10.31 -11.74
CA VAL A 175 -0.24 -10.12 -11.99
C VAL A 175 0.59 -10.76 -10.88
N ILE A 176 0.26 -10.51 -9.62
CA ILE A 176 0.96 -11.11 -8.47
C ILE A 176 0.90 -12.64 -8.52
N VAL A 177 -0.28 -13.21 -8.80
CA VAL A 177 -0.46 -14.66 -8.94
C VAL A 177 0.38 -15.21 -10.07
N ALA A 178 0.33 -14.59 -11.25
CA ALA A 178 1.09 -15.03 -12.42
C ALA A 178 2.60 -15.01 -12.15
N GLU A 179 3.11 -14.00 -11.46
CA GLU A 179 4.53 -13.94 -11.08
C GLU A 179 4.93 -15.07 -10.14
N ARG A 180 4.12 -15.35 -9.10
CA ARG A 180 4.43 -16.41 -8.13
C ARG A 180 4.36 -17.80 -8.76
N GLN A 181 3.46 -18.00 -9.72
CA GLN A 181 3.36 -19.24 -10.51
C GLN A 181 4.56 -19.51 -11.42
N THR A 182 5.46 -18.53 -11.62
CA THR A 182 6.71 -18.80 -12.36
C THR A 182 7.74 -19.59 -11.54
N GLY A 183 7.57 -19.69 -10.22
CA GLY A 183 8.52 -20.35 -9.31
C GLY A 183 9.90 -19.66 -9.23
N ARG A 184 10.08 -18.48 -9.85
CA ARG A 184 11.36 -17.77 -9.89
C ARG A 184 11.71 -17.06 -8.58
N SER A 185 10.72 -16.77 -7.74
CA SER A 185 10.88 -16.07 -6.47
C SER A 185 9.78 -16.52 -5.51
N GLY A 186 10.18 -17.20 -4.43
CA GLY A 186 9.27 -17.79 -3.44
C GLY A 186 8.59 -19.08 -3.92
N MET A 187 7.70 -19.61 -3.08
CA MET A 187 6.83 -20.75 -3.41
C MET A 187 5.61 -20.33 -4.25
N GLU A 188 5.02 -21.26 -4.98
CA GLU A 188 3.73 -21.02 -5.63
C GLU A 188 2.60 -20.93 -4.57
N PHE A 189 1.49 -20.27 -4.92
CA PHE A 189 0.28 -20.34 -4.10
C PHE A 189 -0.32 -21.74 -4.15
N ASP A 190 -0.68 -22.28 -2.98
CA ASP A 190 -1.39 -23.54 -2.86
C ASP A 190 -2.88 -23.42 -3.24
N ASN A 191 -3.56 -24.56 -3.35
CA ASN A 191 -4.97 -24.60 -3.74
C ASN A 191 -5.91 -23.87 -2.76
N ASN A 192 -5.56 -23.80 -1.48
CA ASN A 192 -6.37 -23.08 -0.49
C ASN A 192 -6.19 -21.57 -0.64
N GLN A 193 -4.95 -21.11 -0.81
CA GLN A 193 -4.61 -19.72 -1.09
C GLN A 193 -5.27 -19.25 -2.39
N MET A 194 -5.22 -20.06 -3.45
CA MET A 194 -5.90 -19.74 -4.72
C MET A 194 -7.40 -19.55 -4.55
N ARG A 195 -8.08 -20.39 -3.76
CA ARG A 195 -9.51 -20.20 -3.45
C ARG A 195 -9.77 -18.92 -2.65
N GLN A 196 -8.90 -18.59 -1.70
CA GLN A 196 -9.04 -17.35 -0.94
C GLN A 196 -8.88 -16.14 -1.88
N ILE A 197 -7.86 -16.17 -2.76
CA ILE A 197 -7.61 -15.14 -3.78
C ILE A 197 -8.82 -14.95 -4.70
N GLU A 198 -9.41 -16.05 -5.20
CA GLU A 198 -10.61 -16.01 -6.06
C GLU A 198 -11.84 -15.38 -5.38
N THR A 199 -11.87 -15.37 -4.05
CA THR A 199 -12.96 -14.79 -3.26
C THR A 199 -12.65 -13.40 -2.71
N MET A 200 -11.46 -12.86 -2.99
CA MET A 200 -11.11 -11.49 -2.64
C MET A 200 -12.10 -10.53 -3.29
N ASN A 201 -12.61 -9.62 -2.48
CA ASN A 201 -13.52 -8.56 -2.89
C ASN A 201 -13.09 -7.25 -2.23
N ASN A 202 -13.66 -6.13 -2.69
CA ASN A 202 -13.37 -4.82 -2.13
C ASN A 202 -11.86 -4.53 -2.10
N ILE A 203 -11.19 -4.79 -3.23
CA ILE A 203 -9.73 -4.66 -3.37
C ILE A 203 -9.35 -3.19 -3.51
N GLU A 204 -10.19 -2.42 -4.20
CA GLU A 204 -9.98 -1.01 -4.46
C GLU A 204 -9.88 -0.22 -3.16
N PRO A 205 -8.93 0.73 -3.06
CA PRO A 205 -8.83 1.57 -1.88
C PRO A 205 -10.11 2.35 -1.63
N LEU A 206 -10.46 2.48 -0.35
CA LEU A 206 -11.63 3.22 0.08
C LEU A 206 -11.21 4.27 1.11
N VAL A 207 -11.62 5.51 0.89
CA VAL A 207 -11.32 6.61 1.79
C VAL A 207 -12.62 7.22 2.30
N LYS A 208 -12.71 7.37 3.63
CA LYS A 208 -13.86 7.98 4.30
C LYS A 208 -13.39 9.12 5.17
N LEU A 209 -13.87 10.33 4.89
CA LEU A 209 -13.65 11.50 5.74
C LEU A 209 -14.78 11.60 6.77
N THR A 210 -14.41 12.00 7.99
CA THR A 210 -15.31 12.50 9.03
C THR A 210 -14.86 13.91 9.42
N ASP A 211 -15.54 14.57 10.37
CA ASP A 211 -15.15 15.92 10.79
C ASP A 211 -13.72 16.01 11.34
N THR A 212 -13.23 14.96 12.00
CA THR A 212 -11.94 14.98 12.73
C THR A 212 -10.92 13.96 12.22
N THR A 213 -11.36 12.89 11.57
CA THR A 213 -10.49 11.80 11.13
C THR A 213 -10.78 11.36 9.71
N VAL A 214 -9.81 10.67 9.12
CA VAL A 214 -9.95 9.96 7.85
C VAL A 214 -9.65 8.49 8.07
N THR A 215 -10.45 7.63 7.47
CA THR A 215 -10.17 6.20 7.35
C THR A 215 -9.73 5.89 5.93
N VAL A 216 -8.57 5.25 5.78
CA VAL A 216 -8.08 4.75 4.50
C VAL A 216 -7.95 3.24 4.58
N GLU A 217 -8.73 2.52 3.78
CA GLU A 217 -8.63 1.07 3.64
C GLU A 217 -7.90 0.73 2.34
N ILE A 218 -6.89 -0.12 2.42
CA ILE A 218 -6.13 -0.63 1.28
C ILE A 218 -5.93 -2.14 1.39
N VAL A 219 -5.76 -2.81 0.26
CA VAL A 219 -5.14 -4.14 0.23
C VAL A 219 -3.66 -3.97 -0.09
N THR A 220 -2.80 -4.72 0.60
CA THR A 220 -1.37 -4.79 0.31
C THR A 220 -0.93 -6.23 0.09
N PHE A 221 0.06 -6.45 -0.76
CA PHE A 221 0.76 -7.71 -0.92
C PHE A 221 2.21 -7.58 -0.45
N THR A 222 2.73 -8.62 0.17
CA THR A 222 4.16 -8.78 0.47
C THR A 222 4.58 -10.16 0.03
N LYS A 223 5.82 -10.32 -0.45
CA LYS A 223 6.34 -11.65 -0.81
C LYS A 223 6.63 -12.52 0.41
N TRP A 224 6.41 -12.01 1.62
CA TRP A 224 6.74 -12.70 2.87
C TRP A 224 5.52 -13.19 3.64
N GLY A 225 4.40 -12.46 3.54
CA GLY A 225 3.21 -12.74 4.34
C GLY A 225 1.90 -12.83 3.56
N GLY A 226 1.91 -12.45 2.28
CA GLY A 226 0.75 -12.57 1.39
C GLY A 226 -0.08 -11.29 1.33
N PHE A 227 -1.39 -11.44 1.20
CA PHE A 227 -2.32 -10.32 1.05
C PHE A 227 -2.87 -9.89 2.41
N PHE A 228 -2.81 -8.59 2.69
CA PHE A 228 -3.33 -7.98 3.90
C PHE A 228 -4.35 -6.90 3.54
N ARG A 229 -5.47 -6.85 4.26
CA ARG A 229 -6.30 -5.65 4.32
C ARG A 229 -5.79 -4.78 5.47
N LYS A 230 -5.46 -3.52 5.16
CA LYS A 230 -5.02 -2.54 6.14
C LYS A 230 -5.99 -1.39 6.23
N THR A 231 -6.30 -0.97 7.45
CA THR A 231 -7.16 0.18 7.73
C THR A 231 -6.39 1.17 8.57
N TYR A 232 -6.16 2.36 8.00
CA TYR A 232 -5.48 3.47 8.64
C TYR A 232 -6.52 4.43 9.20
N THR A 233 -6.36 4.85 10.45
CA THR A 233 -7.11 5.98 11.01
C THR A 233 -6.15 7.16 11.16
N ILE A 234 -6.46 8.26 10.48
CA ILE A 234 -5.58 9.42 10.35
C ILE A 234 -6.29 10.65 10.90
N SER A 235 -5.58 11.48 11.68
CA SER A 235 -6.07 12.78 12.10
C SER A 235 -6.20 13.73 10.91
N ARG A 236 -7.33 14.44 10.79
CA ARG A 236 -7.44 15.53 9.80
C ARG A 236 -6.64 16.76 10.21
N ALA A 237 -6.36 16.93 11.49
CA ALA A 237 -5.50 18.00 11.98
C ALA A 237 -4.04 17.72 11.64
N PHE A 238 -3.33 18.72 11.12
CA PHE A 238 -1.87 18.69 10.96
C PHE A 238 -1.22 18.33 12.31
N PRO A 239 -0.24 17.40 12.36
CA PRO A 239 0.56 16.86 11.26
C PRO A 239 0.04 15.55 10.64
N HIS A 240 -1.28 15.38 10.56
CA HIS A 240 -1.94 14.20 9.98
C HIS A 240 -1.47 12.88 10.60
N GLU A 241 -1.42 12.85 11.94
CA GLU A 241 -0.96 11.69 12.68
C GLU A 241 -1.77 10.43 12.33
N ILE A 242 -1.05 9.35 11.97
CA ILE A 242 -1.63 8.01 11.85
C ILE A 242 -1.88 7.50 13.28
N MET A 243 -3.14 7.56 13.70
CA MET A 243 -3.56 7.22 15.06
C MET A 243 -3.65 5.72 15.29
N ASP A 244 -4.01 4.96 14.26
CA ASP A 244 -4.16 3.50 14.30
C ASP A 244 -3.91 2.88 12.92
N VAL A 245 -3.37 1.67 12.91
CA VAL A 245 -3.23 0.83 11.72
C VAL A 245 -3.64 -0.59 12.08
N GLN A 246 -4.78 -1.02 11.56
CA GLN A 246 -5.26 -2.39 11.70
C GLN A 246 -4.87 -3.18 10.47
N GLY A 247 -4.49 -4.44 10.65
CA GLY A 247 -4.08 -5.34 9.58
C GLY A 247 -4.72 -6.71 9.75
N GLU A 248 -5.41 -7.18 8.71
CA GLU A 248 -5.94 -8.54 8.60
C GLU A 248 -5.20 -9.26 7.47
N ASN A 249 -4.60 -10.42 7.75
CA ASN A 249 -4.05 -11.28 6.71
C ASN A 249 -5.18 -12.05 6.03
N ILE A 250 -5.59 -11.58 4.85
CA ILE A 250 -6.74 -12.13 4.11
C ILE A 250 -6.36 -13.34 3.25
N VAL A 251 -5.08 -13.44 2.85
CA VAL A 251 -4.51 -14.63 2.19
C VAL A 251 -3.07 -14.80 2.70
N PRO A 252 -2.86 -15.66 3.71
CA PRO A 252 -1.53 -15.92 4.24
C PRO A 252 -0.65 -16.55 3.17
N TYR A 253 0.60 -16.12 3.08
CA TYR A 253 1.59 -16.69 2.18
C TYR A 253 2.88 -16.99 2.94
N ASP A 254 3.46 -18.15 2.64
CA ASP A 254 4.78 -18.55 3.10
C ASP A 254 5.66 -18.69 1.86
N CYS A 255 6.72 -17.88 1.80
CA CYS A 255 7.64 -17.89 0.67
C CYS A 255 8.62 -19.07 0.67
N GLY A 256 8.70 -19.83 1.77
CA GLY A 256 9.54 -21.02 1.93
C GLY A 256 11.02 -20.73 2.15
N ILE A 257 11.41 -19.46 2.26
CA ILE A 257 12.80 -19.06 2.55
C ILE A 257 13.03 -19.15 4.05
N LEU A 258 13.93 -20.05 4.45
CA LEU A 258 14.39 -20.25 5.83
C LEU A 258 15.82 -19.72 5.98
N PHE A 259 16.12 -19.07 7.11
CA PHE A 259 17.45 -18.56 7.48
C PHE A 259 18.17 -19.49 8.46
#